data_AF-A0AA96NR21-F1
#
_entry.id   AF-A0AA96NR21-F1
#
_cell.length_a   1.000
_cell.length_b   1.000
_cell.length_c   1.000
_cell.angle_alpha   90.00
_cell.angle_beta   90.00
_cell.angle_gamma   90.00
#
_symmetry.space_group_name_H-M   'P 1'
#
loop_
_entity.id
_entity.type
_entity.pdbx_description
1 polymer ?
#
loop_
_entity_poly.entity_id
_entity_poly.type
_entity_poly.pdbx_seq_one_letter_code
_entity_poly.pdbx_strand_id
1 'polypeptide(L)'
;MITSIIFIASLFILLYRFKSRRSRIIIGLLYSLFVVWYVQAILNYGKFTLQSGQGVELRVSPNTNQLEYNSELILDKKDDAKLKLSGRKGWGMKGSNTVYNVEKQSITEIIISKDGTERKDLPNDKSKSIYLESDGIVVQGEIKEVFGVTEVTPYTITITNVDNKPAKFEAQVVDR
;
A
#
# COMPACT_ATOMS: atom_id res chain seq x y z
N MET A 1 5.13 0.98 20.10
CA MET A 1 5.53 1.93 21.17
C MET A 1 6.41 1.29 22.25
N ILE A 2 6.08 0.11 22.80
CA ILE A 2 6.88 -0.53 23.87
C ILE A 2 8.33 -0.84 23.43
N THR A 3 8.53 -1.30 22.19
CA THR A 3 9.85 -1.62 21.63
C THR A 3 10.79 -0.40 21.55
N SER A 4 10.27 0.77 21.18
CA SER A 4 11.04 2.01 21.10
C SER A 4 11.50 2.51 22.48
N ILE A 5 10.66 2.34 23.52
CA ILE A 5 10.98 2.74 24.90
C ILE A 5 12.06 1.83 25.48
N ILE A 6 11.97 0.52 25.25
CA ILE A 6 12.98 -0.46 25.68
C ILE A 6 14.33 -0.17 25.01
N PHE A 7 14.33 0.18 23.72
CA PHE A 7 15.55 0.53 23.00
C PHE A 7 16.24 1.77 23.61
N ILE A 8 15.49 2.83 23.88
CA ILE A 8 16.04 4.05 24.51
C ILE A 8 16.54 3.76 25.93
N ALA A 9 15.77 3.05 26.75
CA ALA A 9 16.17 2.69 28.11
C ALA A 9 17.46 1.83 28.14
N SER A 10 17.61 0.90 27.19
CA SER A 10 18.80 0.07 27.09
C SER A 10 20.07 0.88 26.79
N LEU A 11 19.98 1.94 25.98
CA LEU A 11 21.10 2.86 25.73
C LEU A 11 21.59 3.51 27.02
N PHE A 12 20.67 4.08 27.80
CA PHE A 12 21.00 4.73 29.07
C PHE A 12 21.61 3.75 30.08
N ILE A 13 21.06 2.53 30.17
CA ILE A 13 21.59 1.47 31.05
C ILE A 13 23.01 1.07 30.63
N LEU A 14 23.27 0.90 29.33
CA LEU A 14 24.58 0.53 28.81
C LEU A 14 25.62 1.64 29.02
N LEU A 15 25.26 2.90 28.77
CA LEU A 15 26.14 4.04 29.01
C LEU A 15 26.46 4.23 30.50
N TYR A 16 25.49 3.94 31.38
CA TYR A 16 25.67 3.96 32.82
C TYR A 16 26.59 2.82 33.31
N ARG A 17 26.34 1.58 32.84
CA ARG A 17 27.07 0.38 33.27
C ARG A 17 28.53 0.37 32.82
N PHE A 18 28.82 0.84 31.60
CA PHE A 18 30.18 0.85 31.09
C PHE A 18 30.90 2.16 31.45
N LYS A 19 31.88 2.07 32.37
CA LYS A 19 32.67 3.23 32.82
C LYS A 19 33.83 3.57 31.87
N SER A 20 34.25 2.63 31.02
CA SER A 20 35.32 2.82 30.04
C SER A 20 34.91 3.81 28.94
N ARG A 21 35.75 4.82 28.70
CA ARG A 21 35.55 5.82 27.63
C ARG A 21 35.45 5.16 26.25
N ARG A 22 36.28 4.15 25.97
CA ARG A 22 36.27 3.42 24.69
C ARG A 22 34.95 2.68 24.48
N SER A 23 34.45 2.01 25.52
CA SER A 23 33.18 1.28 25.46
C SER A 23 32.00 2.22 25.24
N ARG A 24 31.95 3.38 25.90
CA ARG A 24 30.89 4.38 25.68
C ARG A 24 30.87 4.92 24.25
N ILE A 25 32.05 5.15 23.66
CA ILE A 25 32.17 5.59 22.27
C ILE A 25 31.64 4.52 21.31
N ILE A 26 32.02 3.25 21.51
CA ILE A 26 31.55 2.13 20.68
C ILE A 26 30.04 1.96 20.79
N ILE A 27 29.48 2.02 22.00
CA ILE A 27 28.02 1.94 22.23
C ILE A 27 27.31 3.09 21.52
N GLY A 28 27.80 4.32 21.66
CA GLY A 28 27.24 5.48 20.96
C GLY A 28 27.22 5.29 19.45
N LEU A 29 28.34 4.85 18.86
CA LEU A 29 28.45 4.58 17.41
C LEU A 29 27.45 3.51 16.94
N LEU A 30 27.32 2.40 17.65
CA LEU A 30 26.39 1.32 17.28
C LEU A 30 24.93 1.79 17.33
N TYR A 31 24.54 2.54 18.36
CA TYR A 31 23.20 3.09 18.45
C TYR A 31 22.93 4.15 17.39
N SER A 32 23.92 5.01 17.07
CA SER A 32 23.80 5.97 15.97
C SER A 32 23.62 5.28 14.62
N LEU A 33 24.41 4.24 14.34
CA LEU A 33 24.26 3.43 13.11
C LEU A 33 22.88 2.77 13.04
N PHE A 34 22.41 2.22 14.15
CA PHE A 34 21.07 1.63 14.23
C PHE A 34 19.98 2.67 13.95
N VAL A 35 20.07 3.87 14.54
CA VAL A 35 19.10 4.95 14.31
C VAL A 35 19.08 5.37 12.84
N VAL A 36 20.25 5.55 12.22
CA VAL A 36 20.34 5.89 10.79
C VAL A 36 19.68 4.81 9.93
N TRP A 37 20.00 3.54 10.19
CA TRP A 37 19.40 2.41 9.48
C TRP A 37 17.87 2.33 9.68
N TYR A 38 17.41 2.51 10.92
CA TYR A 38 15.98 2.49 11.27
C TYR A 38 15.19 3.61 10.59
N VAL A 39 15.74 4.84 10.59
CA VAL A 39 15.13 5.97 9.87
C VAL A 39 15.07 5.69 8.38
N GLN A 40 16.14 5.16 7.79
CA GLN A 40 16.16 4.79 6.37
C GLN A 40 15.11 3.71 6.04
N ALA A 41 14.94 2.72 6.92
CA ALA A 41 13.94 1.66 6.76
C ALA A 41 12.51 2.24 6.78
N ILE A 42 12.21 3.18 7.68
CA ILE A 42 10.91 3.86 7.72
C ILE A 42 10.68 4.70 6.46
N LEU A 43 11.69 5.48 6.04
CA LEU A 43 11.58 6.34 4.86
C LEU A 43 11.42 5.54 3.55
N ASN A 44 11.86 4.28 3.54
CA ASN A 44 11.74 3.36 2.41
C ASN A 44 10.54 2.41 2.54
N TYR A 45 9.80 2.45 3.64
CA TYR A 45 8.66 1.56 3.84
C TYR A 45 7.56 1.85 2.81
N GLY A 46 7.06 0.80 2.16
CA GLY A 46 6.04 0.92 1.12
C GLY A 46 6.54 1.44 -0.23
N LYS A 47 7.82 1.81 -0.38
CA LYS A 47 8.41 2.21 -1.67
C LYS A 47 8.88 0.98 -2.44
N PHE A 48 8.38 0.84 -3.67
CA PHE A 48 8.70 -0.26 -4.57
C PHE A 48 9.35 0.24 -5.86
N THR A 49 10.25 -0.58 -6.39
CA THR A 49 10.77 -0.44 -7.75
C THR A 49 10.73 -1.82 -8.40
N LEU A 50 9.85 -1.98 -9.39
CA LEU A 50 9.64 -3.25 -10.09
C LEU A 50 10.19 -3.16 -11.51
N GLN A 51 11.00 -4.14 -11.92
CA GLN A 51 11.35 -4.34 -13.32
C GLN A 51 10.13 -4.85 -14.10
N SER A 52 10.21 -4.81 -15.44
CA SER A 52 9.14 -5.34 -16.30
C SER A 52 8.80 -6.78 -15.94
N GLY A 53 7.51 -7.08 -15.77
CA GLY A 53 7.01 -8.41 -15.42
C GLY A 53 7.16 -8.79 -13.94
N GLN A 54 7.86 -8.01 -13.12
CA GLN A 54 7.95 -8.27 -11.69
C GLN A 54 6.66 -7.88 -10.97
N GLY A 55 6.35 -8.61 -9.90
CA GLY A 55 5.24 -8.31 -9.01
C GLY A 55 5.67 -8.23 -7.56
N VAL A 56 4.85 -7.55 -6.76
CA VAL A 56 4.92 -7.56 -5.30
C VAL A 56 3.58 -7.94 -4.72
N GLU A 57 3.62 -8.68 -3.62
CA GLU A 57 2.45 -9.12 -2.89
C GLU A 57 2.27 -8.27 -1.63
N LEU A 58 1.06 -7.73 -1.47
CA LEU A 58 0.65 -6.98 -0.30
C LEU A 58 -0.44 -7.77 0.41
N ARG A 59 -0.17 -8.17 1.66
CA ARG A 59 -1.13 -8.90 2.48
C ARG A 59 -2.16 -7.94 3.06
N VAL A 60 -3.42 -8.30 2.92
CA VAL A 60 -4.55 -7.66 3.60
C VAL A 60 -4.97 -8.57 4.75
N SER A 61 -4.98 -8.03 5.97
CA SER A 61 -5.34 -8.78 7.18
C SER A 61 -6.37 -8.00 7.99
N PRO A 62 -7.65 -8.04 7.57
CA PRO A 62 -8.73 -7.29 8.19
C PRO A 62 -8.86 -7.65 9.67
N ASN A 63 -9.06 -6.65 10.53
CA ASN A 63 -9.22 -6.89 11.96
C ASN A 63 -10.68 -7.22 12.30
N THR A 64 -11.11 -8.43 11.94
CA THR A 64 -12.49 -8.90 12.11
C THR A 64 -12.98 -8.96 13.56
N ASN A 65 -12.11 -8.73 14.55
CA ASN A 65 -12.48 -8.66 15.96
C ASN A 65 -13.06 -7.29 16.35
N GLN A 66 -12.90 -6.26 15.51
CA GLN A 66 -13.53 -4.96 15.69
C GLN A 66 -14.96 -4.96 15.12
N LEU A 67 -15.86 -4.21 15.77
CA LEU A 67 -17.26 -4.07 15.35
C LEU A 67 -17.37 -3.44 13.94
N GLU A 68 -16.50 -2.46 13.67
CA GLU A 68 -16.29 -1.84 12.38
C GLU A 68 -14.83 -2.04 12.01
N TYR A 69 -14.57 -2.80 10.93
CA TYR A 69 -13.23 -3.02 10.41
C TYR A 69 -13.17 -2.56 8.96
N ASN A 70 -12.03 -1.98 8.57
CA ASN A 70 -11.80 -1.57 7.19
C ASN A 70 -10.34 -1.72 6.78
N SER A 71 -10.13 -2.20 5.56
CA SER A 71 -8.81 -2.28 4.95
C SER A 71 -8.76 -1.34 3.76
N GLU A 72 -7.68 -0.55 3.69
CA GLU A 72 -7.43 0.41 2.61
C GLU A 72 -6.09 0.08 1.93
N LEU A 73 -6.08 0.06 0.60
CA LEU A 73 -4.84 0.07 -0.19
C LEU A 73 -4.58 1.51 -0.64
N ILE A 74 -3.50 2.10 -0.13
CA ILE A 74 -3.01 3.39 -0.57
C ILE A 74 -2.01 3.14 -1.69
N LEU A 75 -2.21 3.76 -2.85
CA LEU A 75 -1.31 3.70 -3.99
C LEU A 75 -0.94 5.12 -4.41
N ASP A 76 0.35 5.45 -4.40
CA ASP A 76 0.90 6.72 -4.88
C ASP A 76 2.00 6.43 -5.91
N LYS A 77 1.78 6.84 -7.14
CA LYS A 77 2.65 6.57 -8.28
C LYS A 77 2.83 7.85 -9.06
N LYS A 78 4.09 8.19 -9.32
CA LYS A 78 4.51 9.46 -9.94
C LYS A 78 5.19 9.29 -11.29
N ASP A 79 5.33 8.06 -11.76
CA ASP A 79 5.80 7.79 -13.11
C ASP A 79 4.61 7.52 -14.05
N ASP A 80 4.90 7.24 -15.30
CA ASP A 80 3.92 6.91 -16.33
C ASP A 80 3.87 5.40 -16.64
N ALA A 81 4.57 4.56 -15.85
CA ALA A 81 4.57 3.12 -16.03
C ALA A 81 3.17 2.51 -15.81
N LYS A 82 2.96 1.27 -16.23
CA LYS A 82 1.69 0.56 -16.04
C LYS A 82 1.80 -0.49 -14.95
N LEU A 83 0.93 -0.39 -13.95
CA LEU A 83 0.81 -1.37 -12.87
C LEU A 83 -0.53 -2.08 -12.95
N LYS A 84 -0.53 -3.41 -12.89
CA LYS A 84 -1.74 -4.21 -12.75
C LYS A 84 -1.95 -4.57 -11.29
N LEU A 85 -3.14 -4.24 -10.76
CA LEU A 85 -3.60 -4.64 -9.44
C LEU A 85 -4.53 -5.83 -9.57
N SER A 86 -4.18 -6.96 -8.96
CA SER A 86 -4.98 -8.20 -8.97
C SER A 86 -5.14 -8.79 -7.57
N GLY A 87 -5.94 -9.85 -7.46
CA GLY A 87 -6.24 -10.52 -6.18
C GLY A 87 -7.64 -10.22 -5.61
N ARG A 88 -8.45 -9.42 -6.30
CA ARG A 88 -9.86 -9.17 -5.96
C ARG A 88 -10.77 -9.17 -7.17
N LYS A 89 -12.06 -9.39 -6.89
CA LYS A 89 -13.16 -9.36 -7.87
C LYS A 89 -13.68 -7.96 -8.17
N GLY A 90 -13.33 -6.96 -7.35
CA GLY A 90 -13.80 -5.59 -7.55
C GLY A 90 -12.90 -4.54 -6.90
N TRP A 91 -12.83 -3.38 -7.53
CA TRP A 91 -12.04 -2.23 -7.10
C TRP A 91 -12.93 -0.99 -7.04
N GLY A 92 -12.98 -0.36 -5.87
CA GLY A 92 -13.64 0.92 -5.65
C GLY A 92 -12.67 1.90 -5.02
N MET A 93 -12.64 3.13 -5.53
CA MET A 93 -11.80 4.20 -4.99
C MET A 93 -12.59 4.99 -3.95
N LYS A 94 -11.94 5.35 -2.86
CA LYS A 94 -12.54 6.14 -1.78
C LYS A 94 -12.89 7.52 -2.31
N GLY A 95 -14.16 7.90 -2.21
CA GLY A 95 -14.66 9.19 -2.71
C GLY A 95 -14.97 9.19 -4.21
N SER A 96 -14.82 8.07 -4.91
CA SER A 96 -15.32 7.89 -6.27
C SER A 96 -16.57 7.03 -6.28
N ASN A 97 -17.49 7.37 -7.17
CA ASN A 97 -18.67 6.55 -7.44
C ASN A 97 -18.41 5.49 -8.52
N THR A 98 -17.17 5.37 -9.02
CA THR A 98 -16.81 4.38 -10.03
C THR A 98 -16.37 3.08 -9.37
N VAL A 99 -16.97 1.98 -9.81
CA VAL A 99 -16.63 0.61 -9.38
C VAL A 99 -16.19 -0.20 -10.59
N TYR A 100 -15.01 -0.80 -10.49
CA TYR A 100 -14.45 -1.71 -11.49
C TYR A 100 -14.74 -3.15 -11.04
N ASN A 101 -15.63 -3.85 -11.74
CA ASN A 101 -16.00 -5.22 -11.43
C ASN A 101 -15.25 -6.19 -12.35
N VAL A 102 -14.23 -6.86 -11.80
CA VAL A 102 -13.37 -7.81 -12.52
C VAL A 102 -14.14 -9.08 -12.88
N GLU A 103 -15.02 -9.57 -11.99
CA GLU A 103 -15.78 -10.80 -12.23
C GLU A 103 -16.80 -10.64 -13.37
N LYS A 104 -17.49 -9.50 -13.41
CA LYS A 104 -18.48 -9.18 -14.45
C LYS A 104 -17.89 -8.54 -15.69
N GLN A 105 -16.60 -8.24 -15.67
CA GLN A 105 -15.90 -7.49 -16.72
C GLN A 105 -16.62 -6.17 -17.08
N SER A 106 -17.04 -5.42 -16.06
CA SER A 106 -17.82 -4.19 -16.21
C SER A 106 -17.32 -3.05 -15.32
N ILE A 107 -17.51 -1.82 -15.76
CA ILE A 107 -17.25 -0.60 -14.98
C ILE A 107 -18.58 0.10 -14.79
N THR A 108 -18.91 0.46 -13.55
CA THR A 108 -20.20 1.07 -13.24
C THR A 108 -19.99 2.34 -12.41
N GLU A 109 -20.69 3.40 -12.78
CA GLU A 109 -20.80 4.63 -12.01
C GLU A 109 -22.10 4.62 -11.19
N ILE A 110 -21.97 4.90 -9.89
CA ILE A 110 -23.09 5.01 -8.97
C ILE A 110 -23.57 6.46 -8.92
N ILE A 111 -24.80 6.72 -9.34
CA ILE A 111 -25.37 8.07 -9.32
C ILE A 111 -26.34 8.12 -8.14
N ILE A 112 -25.98 8.86 -7.10
CA ILE A 112 -26.80 9.03 -5.90
C ILE A 112 -27.58 10.33 -6.08
N SER A 113 -28.91 10.22 -6.15
CA SER A 113 -29.83 11.34 -6.27
C SER A 113 -30.87 11.31 -5.14
N LYS A 114 -31.67 12.37 -5.01
CA LYS A 114 -32.78 12.41 -4.04
C LYS A 114 -33.83 11.33 -4.31
N ASP A 115 -33.97 10.93 -5.58
CA ASP A 115 -35.02 10.02 -6.05
C ASP A 115 -34.57 8.56 -6.06
N GLY A 116 -33.30 8.29 -5.75
CA GLY A 116 -32.76 6.94 -5.65
C GLY A 116 -31.29 6.83 -6.02
N THR A 117 -30.79 5.59 -6.02
CA THR A 117 -29.46 5.25 -6.48
C THR A 117 -29.56 4.56 -7.83
N GLU A 118 -28.98 5.16 -8.86
CA GLU A 118 -28.88 4.59 -10.20
C GLU A 118 -27.47 4.05 -10.45
N ARG A 119 -27.37 3.07 -11.36
CA ARG A 119 -26.12 2.48 -11.80
C ARG A 119 -26.02 2.64 -13.31
N LYS A 120 -24.95 3.30 -13.74
CA LYS A 120 -24.67 3.53 -15.16
C LYS A 120 -23.41 2.77 -15.56
N ASP A 121 -23.52 1.92 -16.57
CA ASP A 121 -22.35 1.23 -17.11
C ASP A 121 -21.49 2.19 -17.93
N LEU A 122 -20.18 2.11 -17.73
CA LEU A 122 -19.17 2.88 -18.41
C LEU A 122 -18.34 1.99 -19.35
N PRO A 123 -17.89 2.51 -20.50
CA PRO A 123 -17.00 1.77 -21.38
C PRO A 123 -15.62 1.56 -20.73
N ASN A 124 -15.00 0.42 -21.02
CA ASN A 124 -13.63 0.11 -20.63
C ASN A 124 -12.62 0.80 -21.57
N ASP A 125 -12.35 2.07 -21.32
CA ASP A 125 -11.44 2.89 -22.11
C ASP A 125 -9.98 2.79 -21.60
N LYS A 126 -9.13 2.08 -22.34
CA LYS A 126 -7.70 1.87 -22.00
C LYS A 126 -6.84 3.13 -22.10
N SER A 127 -7.37 4.25 -22.60
CA SER A 127 -6.66 5.53 -22.58
C SER A 127 -6.72 6.23 -21.20
N LYS A 128 -7.67 5.84 -20.34
CA LYS A 128 -7.82 6.40 -18.99
C LYS A 128 -6.73 5.93 -18.04
N SER A 129 -6.57 6.65 -16.92
CA SER A 129 -5.60 6.31 -15.87
C SER A 129 -5.88 4.95 -15.21
N ILE A 130 -7.13 4.49 -15.23
CA ILE A 130 -7.52 3.16 -14.74
C ILE A 130 -8.43 2.51 -15.78
N TYR A 131 -8.16 1.25 -16.10
CA TYR A 131 -9.01 0.43 -16.96
C TYR A 131 -9.01 -1.03 -16.49
N LEU A 132 -10.00 -1.78 -16.95
CA LEU A 132 -10.23 -3.16 -16.53
C LEU A 132 -9.43 -4.14 -17.41
N GLU A 133 -8.86 -5.17 -16.78
CA GLU A 133 -8.27 -6.34 -17.42
C GLU A 133 -8.91 -7.63 -16.87
N SER A 134 -8.57 -8.78 -17.44
CA SER A 134 -9.22 -10.06 -17.15
C SER A 134 -9.19 -10.47 -15.67
N ASP A 135 -8.11 -10.15 -14.96
CA ASP A 135 -7.84 -10.59 -13.58
C ASP A 135 -7.62 -9.42 -12.61
N GLY A 136 -7.93 -8.19 -13.02
CA GLY A 136 -7.67 -7.01 -12.21
C GLY A 136 -7.95 -5.69 -12.92
N ILE A 137 -7.33 -4.62 -12.41
CA ILE A 137 -7.30 -3.31 -13.07
C ILE A 137 -5.87 -2.94 -13.42
N VAL A 138 -5.68 -2.24 -14.54
CA VAL A 138 -4.42 -1.57 -14.84
C VAL A 138 -4.54 -0.10 -14.48
N VAL A 139 -3.48 0.38 -13.85
CA VAL A 139 -3.32 1.75 -13.42
C VAL A 139 -2.10 2.32 -14.15
N GLN A 140 -2.29 3.44 -14.85
CA GLN A 140 -1.29 4.09 -15.69
C GLN A 140 -1.26 5.60 -15.47
N GLY A 141 -0.12 6.23 -15.77
CA GLY A 141 0.09 7.64 -15.47
C GLY A 141 0.29 7.93 -13.98
N GLU A 142 0.38 9.21 -13.65
CA GLU A 142 0.48 9.67 -12.26
C GLU A 142 -0.87 9.49 -11.56
N ILE A 143 -0.85 8.87 -10.39
CA ILE A 143 -2.07 8.60 -9.63
C ILE A 143 -1.78 8.55 -8.14
N LYS A 144 -2.73 9.06 -7.35
CA LYS A 144 -2.73 8.92 -5.91
C LYS A 144 -4.13 8.56 -5.46
N GLU A 145 -4.35 7.29 -5.20
CA GLU A 145 -5.67 6.76 -4.91
C GLU A 145 -5.68 5.86 -3.68
N VAL A 146 -6.85 5.79 -3.05
CA VAL A 146 -7.10 4.91 -1.92
C VAL A 146 -8.22 3.95 -2.32
N PHE A 147 -7.93 2.66 -2.37
CA PHE A 147 -8.90 1.63 -2.69
C PHE A 147 -9.46 1.01 -1.41
N GLY A 148 -10.79 0.87 -1.37
CA GLY A 148 -11.45 0.07 -0.33
C GLY A 148 -11.22 -1.42 -0.60
N VAL A 149 -10.46 -2.08 0.27
CA VAL A 149 -10.00 -3.46 0.09
C VAL A 149 -10.42 -4.39 1.24
N THR A 150 -11.39 -3.97 2.04
CA THR A 150 -11.96 -4.75 3.13
C THR A 150 -12.54 -6.08 2.65
N GLU A 151 -12.17 -7.16 3.31
CA GLU A 151 -12.74 -8.51 3.17
C GLU A 151 -12.93 -9.15 4.55
N VAL A 152 -13.66 -10.27 4.61
CA VAL A 152 -13.81 -11.04 5.86
C VAL A 152 -12.57 -11.87 6.16
N THR A 153 -11.92 -12.42 5.12
CA THR A 153 -10.79 -13.33 5.25
C THR A 153 -9.51 -12.69 4.73
N PRO A 154 -8.34 -12.92 5.37
CA PRO A 154 -7.07 -12.43 4.86
C PRO A 154 -6.78 -12.95 3.45
N TYR A 155 -6.20 -12.09 2.62
CA TYR A 155 -5.84 -12.40 1.25
C TYR A 155 -4.68 -11.52 0.78
N THR A 156 -4.23 -11.74 -0.46
CA THR A 156 -3.09 -11.03 -1.03
C THR A 156 -3.53 -10.23 -2.25
N ILE A 157 -3.12 -8.97 -2.30
CA ILE A 157 -3.16 -8.14 -3.50
C ILE A 157 -1.81 -8.26 -4.19
N THR A 158 -1.81 -8.49 -5.50
CA THR A 158 -0.58 -8.49 -6.30
C THR A 158 -0.53 -7.23 -7.14
N ILE A 159 0.59 -6.51 -7.07
CA ILE A 159 0.90 -5.37 -7.93
C ILE A 159 1.98 -5.80 -8.90
N THR A 160 1.65 -5.90 -10.18
CA THR A 160 2.58 -6.35 -11.23
C THR A 160 2.93 -5.20 -12.16
N ASN A 161 4.20 -5.02 -12.48
CA ASN A 161 4.62 -4.14 -13.56
C ASN A 161 4.34 -4.79 -14.91
N VAL A 162 3.37 -4.25 -15.65
CA VAL A 162 2.97 -4.73 -16.98
C VAL A 162 3.51 -3.87 -18.11
N ASP A 163 4.39 -2.92 -17.80
CA ASP A 163 5.08 -2.08 -18.78
C ASP A 163 6.44 -2.67 -19.16
N ASN A 164 7.05 -2.12 -20.21
CA ASN A 164 8.38 -2.52 -20.69
C ASN A 164 9.54 -1.79 -19.97
N LYS A 165 9.23 -0.94 -18.99
CA LYS A 165 10.18 -0.11 -18.24
C LYS A 165 10.02 -0.28 -16.73
N PRO A 166 11.03 0.07 -15.91
CA PRO A 166 10.89 0.01 -14.46
C PRO A 166 9.77 0.91 -13.95
N ALA A 167 9.01 0.42 -12.98
CA ALA A 167 7.94 1.15 -12.31
C ALA A 167 8.33 1.46 -10.86
N LYS A 168 8.15 2.72 -10.44
CA LYS A 168 8.41 3.24 -9.10
C LYS A 168 7.11 3.77 -8.49
N PHE A 169 6.75 3.23 -7.34
CA PHE A 169 5.50 3.59 -6.66
C PHE A 169 5.62 3.35 -5.16
N GLU A 170 4.72 3.99 -4.42
CA GLU A 170 4.45 3.74 -3.02
C GLU A 170 3.12 2.97 -2.91
N ALA A 171 3.14 1.85 -2.19
CA ALA A 171 1.92 1.11 -1.89
C ALA A 171 1.92 0.62 -0.45
N GLN A 172 0.78 0.74 0.21
CA GLN A 172 0.61 0.26 1.58
C GLN A 172 -0.82 -0.21 1.80
N VAL A 173 -0.96 -1.36 2.47
CA VAL A 173 -2.22 -1.77 3.06
C VAL A 173 -2.29 -1.27 4.50
N VAL A 174 -3.42 -0.66 4.84
CA VAL A 174 -3.74 -0.20 6.19
C VAL A 174 -5.00 -0.93 6.64
N ASP A 175 -4.84 -1.84 7.59
CA ASP A 175 -5.94 -2.54 8.27
C ASP A 175 -6.33 -1.75 9.54
N ARG A 176 -7.62 -1.45 9.71
CA ARG A 176 -8.16 -0.66 10.82
C ARG A 176 -9.35 -1.31 11.49
#